data_AF-A0A0S8HN25-F1
#
_entry.id   AF-A0A0S8HN25-F1
#
_cell.length_a   1.000
_cell.length_b   1.000
_cell.length_c   1.000
_cell.angle_alpha   90.00
_cell.angle_beta   90.00
_cell.angle_gamma   90.00
#
_symmetry.space_group_name_H-M   'P 1'
#
loop_
_entity.id
_entity.type
_entity.pdbx_description
1 polymer ?
#
loop_
_entity_poly.entity_id
_entity_poly.type
_entity_poly.pdbx_seq_one_letter_code
_entity_poly.pdbx_strand_id
1 'polypeptide(L)'
;MGLALALAGSAQAGQAAAQFFASRVVDYSPGVGYELFPDPQLALGGPRGGGWPVGSLDVVSLGVQGELVLGFVPGAAITDGQGPDLIVSENAMALS
;
A
#
# COMPACT_ATOMS: atom_id res chain seq x y z
N MET A 1 -10.51 17.05 -36.18
CA MET A 1 -9.22 16.48 -35.76
C MET A 1 -8.69 17.39 -34.66
N GLY A 2 -8.48 17.03 -33.40
CA GLY A 2 -8.71 15.83 -32.60
C GLY A 2 -8.44 16.29 -31.16
N LEU A 3 -9.17 15.77 -30.18
CA LEU A 3 -8.83 15.96 -28.78
C LEU A 3 -8.94 14.62 -28.08
N ALA A 4 -7.87 13.85 -28.17
CA ALA A 4 -7.64 12.67 -27.37
C ALA A 4 -6.31 12.89 -26.66
N LEU A 5 -6.31 13.52 -25.49
CA LEU A 5 -5.18 13.46 -24.56
C LEU A 5 -5.59 14.00 -23.17
N ALA A 6 -6.17 13.14 -22.33
CA ALA A 6 -6.26 13.42 -20.89
C ALA A 6 -6.27 12.15 -20.01
N LEU A 7 -5.96 10.98 -20.56
CA LEU A 7 -5.92 9.72 -19.80
C LEU A 7 -4.49 9.21 -19.50
N ALA A 8 -3.46 9.85 -20.07
CA ALA A 8 -2.08 9.43 -19.87
C ALA A 8 -1.46 9.93 -18.54
N GLY A 9 -1.97 11.04 -17.98
CA GLY A 9 -1.35 11.69 -16.80
C GLY A 9 -1.52 10.91 -15.50
N SER A 10 -2.71 10.34 -15.25
CA SER A 10 -3.02 9.60 -14.02
C SER A 10 -2.35 8.22 -13.98
N ALA A 11 -2.26 7.53 -15.12
CA ALA A 11 -1.55 6.26 -15.23
C ALA A 11 -0.03 6.42 -15.00
N GLN A 12 0.57 7.48 -15.57
CA GLN A 12 1.99 7.77 -15.43
C GLN A 12 2.35 8.18 -13.99
N ALA A 13 1.49 8.96 -13.33
CA ALA A 13 1.66 9.31 -11.92
C ALA A 13 1.51 8.09 -10.99
N GLY A 14 0.56 7.19 -11.28
CA GLY A 14 0.41 5.93 -10.54
C GLY A 14 1.61 4.99 -10.69
N GLN A 15 2.18 4.91 -11.90
CA GLN A 15 3.41 4.14 -12.16
C GLN A 15 4.64 4.77 -11.48
N ALA A 16 4.73 6.10 -11.43
CA ALA A 16 5.79 6.79 -10.70
C ALA A 16 5.66 6.62 -9.17
N ALA A 17 4.43 6.53 -8.66
CA ALA A 17 4.17 6.29 -7.23
C ALA A 17 4.44 4.84 -6.81
N ALA A 18 4.31 3.88 -7.74
CA ALA A 18 4.46 2.44 -7.47
C ALA A 18 5.80 2.08 -6.79
N GLN A 19 6.87 2.81 -7.10
CA GLN A 19 8.21 2.58 -6.53
C GLN A 19 8.33 2.94 -5.04
N PHE A 20 7.40 3.75 -4.52
CA PHE A 20 7.38 4.18 -3.10
C PHE A 20 6.51 3.30 -2.21
N PHE A 21 5.84 2.29 -2.78
CA PHE A 21 5.15 1.26 -2.04
C PHE A 21 6.06 0.04 -1.82
N ALA A 22 5.78 -0.71 -0.74
CA ALA A 22 6.46 -1.97 -0.49
C ALA A 22 6.20 -2.97 -1.63
N SER A 23 7.24 -3.71 -2.02
CA SER A 23 7.21 -4.66 -3.14
C SER A 23 7.41 -6.11 -2.71
N ARG A 24 7.80 -6.36 -1.45
CA ARG A 24 7.91 -7.71 -0.90
C ARG A 24 7.65 -7.74 0.60
N VAL A 25 7.15 -8.88 1.06
CA VAL A 25 7.15 -9.25 2.48
C VAL A 25 8.50 -9.91 2.79
N VAL A 26 9.16 -9.43 3.84
CA VAL A 26 10.42 -10.00 4.34
C VAL A 26 10.13 -10.96 5.48
N ASP A 27 9.30 -10.55 6.43
CA ASP A 27 8.86 -11.38 7.55
C ASP A 27 7.46 -10.95 8.01
N TYR A 28 6.73 -11.87 8.62
CA TYR A 28 5.40 -11.60 9.19
C TYR A 28 5.16 -12.46 10.43
N SER A 29 5.05 -11.78 11.57
CA SER A 29 4.76 -12.38 12.87
C SER A 29 3.48 -11.75 13.43
N PRO A 30 2.30 -12.30 13.13
CA PRO A 30 1.05 -11.76 13.64
C PRO A 30 0.94 -11.90 15.17
N GLY A 31 0.33 -10.89 15.77
CA GLY A 31 -0.05 -10.84 17.17
C GLY A 31 -1.46 -11.34 17.43
N VAL A 32 -1.95 -11.18 18.65
CA VAL A 32 -3.29 -11.62 19.04
C VAL A 32 -4.35 -10.76 18.33
N GLY A 33 -5.39 -11.38 17.74
CA GLY A 33 -6.49 -10.66 17.09
C GLY A 33 -6.29 -10.35 15.60
N TYR A 34 -5.35 -11.02 14.92
CA TYR A 34 -5.03 -10.81 13.50
C TYR A 34 -5.97 -11.55 12.53
N GLU A 35 -6.81 -12.46 13.02
CA GLU A 35 -7.37 -13.57 12.25
C GLU A 35 -8.31 -13.14 11.11
N LEU A 36 -8.89 -11.94 11.20
CA LEU A 36 -9.85 -11.43 10.23
C LEU A 36 -9.21 -11.12 8.87
N PHE A 37 -7.95 -10.65 8.85
CA PHE A 37 -7.23 -10.29 7.63
C PHE A 37 -5.77 -10.79 7.68
N PRO A 38 -5.53 -12.11 7.56
CA PRO A 38 -4.24 -12.70 7.91
C PRO A 38 -3.20 -12.71 6.78
N ASP A 39 -3.52 -12.27 5.56
CA ASP A 39 -2.64 -12.39 4.40
C ASP A 39 -1.67 -11.18 4.28
N PRO A 40 -0.36 -11.38 4.53
CA PRO A 40 0.62 -10.28 4.47
C PRO A 40 0.88 -9.77 3.05
N GLN A 41 0.50 -10.51 2.00
CA GLN A 41 0.65 -10.03 0.61
C GLN A 41 -0.28 -8.84 0.30
N LEU A 42 -1.32 -8.62 1.12
CA LEU A 42 -2.24 -7.51 0.94
C LEU A 42 -1.63 -6.14 1.34
N ALA A 43 -0.51 -6.14 2.06
CA ALA A 43 0.25 -4.92 2.39
C ALA A 43 1.09 -4.35 1.25
N LEU A 44 1.19 -5.05 0.11
CA LEU A 44 2.07 -4.67 -0.99
C LEU A 44 1.36 -3.77 -2.01
N GLY A 45 2.12 -2.85 -2.61
CA GLY A 45 1.62 -1.92 -3.61
C GLY A 45 0.73 -0.81 -3.04
N GLY A 46 0.02 -0.11 -3.93
CA GLY A 46 -0.91 0.94 -3.55
C GLY A 46 -2.26 0.41 -3.07
N PRO A 47 -3.08 1.26 -2.41
CA PRO A 47 -4.40 0.85 -1.93
C PRO A 47 -5.27 0.32 -3.08
N ARG A 48 -5.87 -0.87 -2.89
CA ARG A 48 -6.86 -1.45 -3.81
C ARG A 48 -8.23 -1.38 -3.15
N GLY A 49 -9.22 -0.86 -3.86
CA GLY A 49 -10.57 -0.68 -3.33
C GLY A 49 -11.54 -0.13 -4.36
N GLY A 50 -12.80 0.05 -3.96
CA GLY A 50 -13.85 0.57 -4.85
C GLY A 50 -13.74 2.08 -5.16
N GLY A 51 -12.74 2.76 -4.59
CA GLY A 51 -12.63 4.23 -4.65
C GLY A 51 -13.68 4.90 -3.76
N TRP A 52 -13.67 6.24 -3.69
CA TRP A 52 -14.70 6.96 -2.92
C TRP A 52 -16.11 6.68 -3.47
N PRO A 53 -17.12 6.41 -2.63
CA PRO A 53 -17.11 6.30 -1.15
C PRO A 53 -17.00 4.85 -0.63
N VAL A 54 -16.64 3.91 -1.49
CA VAL A 54 -16.65 2.48 -1.22
C VAL A 54 -15.37 2.07 -0.48
N GLY A 55 -15.54 1.56 0.74
CA GLY A 55 -14.44 0.99 1.52
C GLY A 55 -13.82 -0.25 0.86
N SER A 56 -12.70 -0.71 1.43
CA SER A 56 -12.02 -1.94 1.01
C SER A 56 -11.73 -2.81 2.22
N LEU A 57 -11.59 -4.12 1.99
CA LEU A 57 -11.07 -5.08 2.96
C LEU A 57 -9.71 -5.65 2.52
N ASP A 58 -9.10 -5.03 1.49
CA ASP A 58 -7.77 -5.38 0.99
C ASP A 58 -6.69 -4.85 1.94
N VAL A 59 -6.58 -5.49 3.09
CA VAL A 59 -5.69 -5.13 4.19
C VAL A 59 -5.11 -6.37 4.84
N VAL A 60 -4.03 -6.20 5.59
CA VAL A 60 -3.53 -7.20 6.55
C VAL A 60 -3.70 -6.66 7.96
N SER A 61 -4.08 -7.53 8.90
CA SER A 61 -4.11 -7.23 10.33
C SER A 61 -2.82 -7.68 10.98
N LEU A 62 -2.16 -6.80 11.73
CA LEU A 62 -1.01 -7.19 12.55
C LEU A 62 -1.45 -7.88 13.84
N GLY A 63 -2.56 -7.46 14.44
CA GLY A 63 -2.93 -7.84 15.79
C GLY A 63 -2.07 -7.15 16.86
N VAL A 64 -2.38 -7.40 18.13
CA VAL A 64 -1.66 -6.82 19.27
C VAL A 64 -0.26 -7.42 19.36
N GLN A 65 0.76 -6.57 19.34
CA GLN A 65 2.19 -6.95 19.31
C GLN A 65 2.60 -7.70 18.02
N GLY A 66 1.83 -7.59 16.94
CA GLY A 66 2.21 -8.15 15.65
C GLY A 66 3.25 -7.29 14.93
N GLU A 67 4.03 -7.94 14.08
CA GLU A 67 5.08 -7.32 13.27
C GLU A 67 4.96 -7.76 11.81
N LEU A 68 5.18 -6.82 10.90
CA LEU A 68 5.31 -7.06 9.46
C LEU A 68 6.54 -6.31 8.97
N VAL A 69 7.51 -7.03 8.44
CA VAL A 69 8.72 -6.47 7.85
C VAL A 69 8.56 -6.47 6.34
N LEU A 70 8.66 -5.27 5.74
CA LEU A 70 8.49 -5.07 4.31
C LEU A 70 9.80 -4.67 3.64
N GLY A 71 9.93 -5.02 2.36
CA GLY A 71 11.03 -4.61 1.51
C GLY A 71 10.57 -3.82 0.30
N PHE A 72 11.47 -2.97 -0.19
CA PHE A 72 11.30 -2.17 -1.39
C PHE A 72 12.13 -2.73 -2.54
N VAL A 73 11.88 -2.24 -3.75
CA VAL A 73 12.68 -2.61 -4.93
C VAL A 73 14.16 -2.30 -4.64
N PRO A 74 15.09 -3.25 -4.85
CA PRO A 74 16.51 -3.00 -4.65
C PRO A 74 16.98 -1.79 -5.46
N GLY A 75 17.63 -0.83 -4.80
CA GLY A 75 18.09 0.41 -5.42
C GLY A 75 17.04 1.53 -5.48
N ALA A 76 15.77 1.25 -5.14
CA ALA A 76 14.84 2.30 -4.74
C ALA A 76 15.23 2.73 -3.32
N ALA A 77 15.93 3.84 -3.23
CA ALA A 77 16.46 4.31 -1.97
C ALA A 77 15.39 5.15 -1.27
N ILE A 78 15.03 4.76 -0.05
CA ILE A 78 14.37 5.66 0.90
C ILE A 78 15.46 6.64 1.33
N THR A 79 15.49 7.81 0.72
CA THR A 79 16.54 8.82 0.94
C THR A 79 15.91 10.11 1.38
N ASP A 80 16.53 10.86 2.28
CA ASP A 80 16.08 12.21 2.61
C ASP A 80 16.17 13.14 1.37
N GLY A 81 15.06 13.25 0.65
CA GLY A 81 14.91 13.94 -0.62
C GLY A 81 13.58 14.68 -0.70
N GLN A 82 13.35 15.38 -1.82
CA GLN A 82 12.09 16.11 -1.97
C GLN A 82 10.93 15.15 -2.29
N GLY A 83 9.98 15.02 -1.37
CA GLY A 83 8.75 14.24 -1.54
C GLY A 83 8.67 13.05 -0.58
N PRO A 84 7.65 12.19 -0.70
CA PRO A 84 7.55 10.97 0.10
C PRO A 84 8.53 9.91 -0.41
N ASP A 85 9.34 9.39 0.51
CA ASP A 85 10.24 8.26 0.23
C ASP A 85 9.61 6.90 0.52
N LEU A 86 8.53 6.92 1.32
CA LEU A 86 7.77 5.77 1.79
C LEU A 86 6.29 6.13 1.79
N ILE A 87 5.47 5.26 1.22
CA ILE A 87 4.01 5.34 1.32
C ILE A 87 3.49 4.09 2.02
N VAL A 88 2.73 4.32 3.10
CA VAL A 88 1.96 3.30 3.81
C VAL A 88 0.50 3.67 3.71
N SER A 89 -0.35 2.70 3.42
CA SER A 89 -1.80 2.89 3.36
C SER A 89 -2.46 2.09 4.48
N GLU A 90 -3.11 2.81 5.38
CA GLU A 90 -3.89 2.24 6.47
C GLU A 90 -5.38 2.36 6.14
N ASN A 91 -6.17 1.39 6.58
CA ASN A 91 -7.62 1.48 6.50
C ASN A 91 -8.18 1.75 7.88
N ALA A 92 -8.70 2.97 8.08
CA ALA A 92 -9.36 3.32 9.33
C ALA A 92 -10.74 2.63 9.38
N MET A 93 -10.88 1.61 10.21
CA MET A 93 -12.18 1.01 10.52
C MET A 93 -12.70 1.60 11.83
N ALA A 94 -13.89 2.19 11.81
CA ALA A 94 -14.58 2.55 13.05
C ALA A 94 -15.10 1.25 13.70
N LEU A 95 -14.79 1.04 14.98
CA LEU A 95 -15.45 0.02 15.78
C LEU A 95 -16.90 0.50 16.01
N SER A 96 -17.87 -0.15 15.37
CA SER A 96 -19.30 0.04 15.64
C SER A 96 -19.80 -1.00 16.64
#